data_AF-A0A1B6LA36-F1
#
_entry.id   AF-A0A1B6LA36-F1
#
_cell.length_a   1.000
_cell.length_b   1.000
_cell.length_c   1.000
_cell.angle_alpha   90.00
_cell.angle_beta   90.00
_cell.angle_gamma   90.00
#
_symmetry.space_group_name_H-M   'P 1'
#
loop_
_entity.id
_entity.type
_entity.pdbx_description
1 polymer ?
#
loop_
_entity_poly.entity_id
_entity_poly.type
_entity_poly.pdbx_seq_one_letter_code
_entity_poly.pdbx_strand_id
1 'polypeptide(L)'
;MVLSALGYLCYVGSYVVETEWAIYAGAVMVGLGAGTLWPAQGHYLLENSSTQTTARNVGIFWFIFMSSDMLGNLFVYFTFHGEKYIGKSIRRTAIYSLLAINVIAVLSFMLLPKSINQQQARDYGPIITMRRSWSIWLSPKMLWLTLTFCYAGL
;
A
#
# COMPACT_ATOMS: atom_id res chain seq x y z
N MET A 1 -6.84 -4.67 -1.81
CA MET A 1 -6.04 -3.94 -2.82
C MET A 1 -6.79 -2.69 -3.30
N VAL A 2 -7.88 -2.78 -4.06
CA VAL A 2 -8.64 -1.58 -4.50
C VAL A 2 -9.10 -0.70 -3.34
N LEU A 3 -9.76 -1.27 -2.32
CA LEU A 3 -10.21 -0.51 -1.15
C LEU A 3 -9.05 0.19 -0.42
N SER A 4 -7.92 -0.50 -0.30
CA SER A 4 -6.70 0.06 0.28
C SER A 4 -6.18 1.23 -0.56
N ALA A 5 -6.11 1.08 -1.89
CA ALA A 5 -5.69 2.14 -2.81
C ALA A 5 -6.62 3.36 -2.80
N LEU A 6 -7.93 3.17 -2.59
CA LEU A 6 -8.85 4.28 -2.34
C LEU A 6 -8.52 5.03 -1.03
N GLY A 7 -8.11 4.32 0.02
CA GLY A 7 -7.60 4.94 1.25
C GLY A 7 -6.39 5.84 1.01
N TYR A 8 -5.42 5.38 0.21
CA TYR A 8 -4.28 6.20 -0.23
C TYR A 8 -4.72 7.40 -1.06
N LEU A 9 -5.67 7.22 -1.98
CA LEU A 9 -6.22 8.30 -2.80
C LEU A 9 -6.91 9.38 -1.93
N CYS A 10 -7.69 8.98 -0.93
CA CYS A 10 -8.32 9.90 0.02
C CYS A 10 -7.29 10.69 0.84
N TYR A 11 -6.19 10.05 1.25
CA TYR A 11 -5.11 10.72 1.95
C TYR A 11 -4.41 11.76 1.07
N VAL A 12 -4.03 11.42 -0.16
CA VAL A 12 -3.44 12.39 -1.09
C VAL A 12 -4.43 13.52 -1.42
N GLY A 13 -5.71 13.20 -1.60
CA GLY A 13 -6.77 14.18 -1.80
C GLY A 13 -6.96 15.14 -0.63
N SER A 14 -6.73 14.69 0.61
CA SER A 14 -6.85 15.56 1.79
C SER A 14 -5.89 16.75 1.77
N TYR A 15 -4.70 16.58 1.16
CA TYR A 15 -3.73 17.66 1.00
C TYR A 15 -4.17 18.75 0.02
N VAL A 16 -5.16 18.48 -0.84
CA VAL A 16 -5.75 19.51 -1.74
C VAL A 16 -6.60 20.50 -0.94
N VAL A 17 -7.24 20.03 0.14
CA VAL A 17 -8.12 20.84 1.00
C VAL A 17 -7.30 21.71 1.96
N GLU A 18 -6.05 21.32 2.25
CA GLU A 18 -5.11 22.06 3.11
C GLU A 18 -5.66 22.35 4.53
N THR A 19 -6.59 21.53 5.04
CA THR A 19 -7.13 21.63 6.40
C THR A 19 -6.62 20.50 7.29
N GLU A 20 -6.26 20.83 8.53
CA GLU A 20 -5.66 19.89 9.48
C GLU A 20 -6.56 18.67 9.73
N TRP A 21 -7.86 18.90 9.92
CA TRP A 21 -8.84 17.83 10.13
C TRP A 21 -8.97 16.88 8.93
N ALA A 22 -8.91 17.39 7.70
CA ALA A 22 -8.93 16.54 6.51
C ALA A 22 -7.67 15.68 6.42
N ILE A 23 -6.51 16.24 6.75
CA ILE A 23 -5.23 15.51 6.75
C ILE A 23 -5.23 14.43 7.83
N TYR A 24 -5.72 14.72 9.05
CA TYR A 24 -5.85 13.72 10.10
C TYR A 24 -6.83 12.60 9.73
N ALA A 25 -7.98 12.93 9.15
CA ALA A 25 -8.92 11.92 8.65
C ALA A 25 -8.30 11.06 7.55
N GLY A 26 -7.58 11.68 6.61
CA GLY A 26 -6.84 10.98 5.56
C GLY A 26 -5.75 10.06 6.13
N ALA A 27 -5.03 10.50 7.16
CA ALA A 27 -3.99 9.71 7.83
C ALA A 27 -4.55 8.43 8.46
N VAL A 28 -5.74 8.51 9.09
CA VAL A 28 -6.44 7.33 9.61
C VAL A 28 -6.83 6.38 8.47
N MET A 29 -7.38 6.91 7.38
CA MET A 29 -7.79 6.11 6.22
C MET A 29 -6.61 5.38 5.57
N VAL A 30 -5.47 6.07 5.39
CA VAL A 30 -4.27 5.43 4.82
C VAL A 30 -3.66 4.42 5.78
N GLY A 31 -3.73 4.64 7.10
CA GLY A 31 -3.29 3.64 8.09
C GLY A 31 -4.05 2.31 7.97
N LEU A 32 -5.38 2.38 7.87
CA LEU A 32 -6.24 1.22 7.63
C LEU A 32 -5.98 0.59 6.25
N GLY A 33 -5.75 1.44 5.23
CA GLY A 33 -5.40 1.01 3.88
C GLY A 33 -4.07 0.27 3.82
N ALA A 34 -3.02 0.82 4.41
CA ALA A 34 -1.67 0.28 4.45
C ALA A 34 -1.63 -1.09 5.15
N GLY A 35 -2.29 -1.20 6.31
CA GLY A 35 -2.36 -2.44 7.06
C GLY A 35 -3.05 -3.58 6.30
N THR A 36 -3.96 -3.26 5.38
CA THR A 36 -4.66 -4.26 4.55
C THR A 36 -4.00 -4.47 3.18
N LEU A 37 -3.27 -3.49 2.65
CA LEU A 37 -2.65 -3.55 1.34
C LEU A 37 -1.52 -4.57 1.30
N TRP A 38 -0.59 -4.49 2.25
CA TRP A 38 0.61 -5.34 2.28
C TRP A 38 0.28 -6.85 2.35
N PRO A 39 -0.59 -7.32 3.29
CA PRO A 39 -0.97 -8.73 3.33
C PRO A 39 -1.71 -9.17 2.05
N ALA A 40 -2.60 -8.30 1.53
CA ALA A 40 -3.36 -8.61 0.32
C ALA A 40 -2.46 -8.71 -0.93
N GLN A 41 -1.48 -7.81 -1.08
CA GLN A 41 -0.49 -7.87 -2.16
C GLN A 41 0.39 -9.10 -2.07
N GLY A 42 0.90 -9.42 -0.87
CA GLY A 42 1.71 -10.62 -0.65
C GLY A 42 0.95 -11.89 -1.01
N HIS A 43 -0.30 -12.01 -0.54
CA HIS A 43 -1.17 -13.13 -0.88
C HIS A 43 -1.43 -13.23 -2.39
N TYR A 44 -1.79 -12.12 -3.02
CA TYR A 44 -2.01 -12.07 -4.47
C TYR A 44 -0.77 -12.51 -5.26
N LEU A 45 0.42 -12.06 -4.86
CA LEU A 45 1.67 -12.41 -5.52
C LEU A 45 2.00 -13.89 -5.39
N LEU A 46 1.75 -14.48 -4.22
CA LEU A 46 1.93 -15.91 -3.98
C LEU A 46 0.94 -16.74 -4.79
N GLU A 47 -0.35 -16.34 -4.85
CA GLU A 47 -1.37 -17.07 -5.61
C GLU A 47 -1.12 -17.03 -7.13
N ASN A 48 -0.52 -15.95 -7.64
CA ASN A 48 -0.17 -15.82 -9.05
C ASN A 48 1.24 -16.35 -9.38
N SER A 49 1.93 -16.94 -8.41
CA SER A 49 3.26 -17.52 -8.59
C SER A 49 3.25 -19.04 -8.36
N SER A 50 4.12 -19.74 -9.07
CA SER A 50 4.40 -21.16 -8.78
C SER A 50 5.56 -21.27 -7.79
N THR A 51 5.72 -22.43 -7.15
CA THR A 51 6.83 -22.69 -6.19
C THR A 51 8.22 -22.42 -6.79
N GLN A 52 8.39 -22.64 -8.09
CA GLN A 52 9.63 -22.39 -8.82
C GLN A 52 9.82 -20.92 -9.23
N THR A 53 8.74 -20.14 -9.35
CA THR A 53 8.79 -18.75 -9.85
C THR A 53 8.58 -17.70 -8.77
N THR A 54 8.16 -18.11 -7.56
CA THR A 54 7.87 -17.21 -6.44
C THR A 54 9.05 -16.31 -6.10
N ALA A 55 10.26 -16.86 -5.95
CA ALA A 55 11.45 -16.07 -5.62
C ALA A 55 11.74 -14.99 -6.67
N ARG A 56 11.60 -15.32 -7.96
CA ARG A 56 11.81 -14.38 -9.08
C ARG A 56 10.74 -13.28 -9.08
N ASN A 57 9.46 -13.65 -8.97
CA ASN A 57 8.35 -12.69 -9.04
C ASN A 57 8.37 -11.74 -7.84
N VAL A 58 8.67 -12.25 -6.63
CA VAL A 58 8.90 -11.45 -5.42
C VAL A 58 10.10 -10.52 -5.59
N GLY A 59 11.21 -11.02 -6.14
CA GLY A 59 12.38 -10.19 -6.43
C GLY A 59 12.07 -9.03 -7.39
N ILE A 60 11.36 -9.31 -8.49
CA ILE A 60 10.93 -8.27 -9.45
C ILE A 60 10.01 -7.25 -8.78
N PHE A 61 9.03 -7.71 -7.99
CA PHE A 61 8.13 -6.84 -7.24
C PHE A 61 8.90 -5.87 -6.33
N TRP A 62 9.83 -6.39 -5.52
CA TRP A 62 10.63 -5.57 -4.61
C TRP A 62 11.59 -4.64 -5.34
N PHE A 63 12.19 -5.09 -6.45
CA PHE A 63 13.02 -4.24 -7.28
C PHE A 63 12.24 -3.04 -7.82
N ILE A 64 11.03 -3.27 -8.36
CA ILE A 64 10.16 -2.20 -8.86
C ILE A 64 9.73 -1.28 -7.71
N PHE A 65 9.34 -1.86 -6.56
CA PHE A 65 8.90 -1.11 -5.38
C PHE A 65 10.01 -0.18 -4.87
N MET A 66 11.21 -0.69 -4.64
CA MET A 66 12.35 0.13 -4.19
C MET A 66 12.77 1.17 -5.24
N SER A 67 12.74 0.81 -6.53
CA SER A 67 13.03 1.77 -7.61
C SER A 67 12.02 2.92 -7.66
N SER A 68 10.76 2.65 -7.30
CA SER A 68 9.72 3.68 -7.29
C SER A 68 9.97 4.77 -6.25
N ASP A 69 10.54 4.41 -5.09
CA ASP A 69 10.91 5.37 -4.05
C ASP A 69 12.01 6.33 -4.54
N MET A 70 13.00 5.79 -5.25
CA MET A 70 14.04 6.60 -5.90
C MET A 70 13.45 7.59 -6.91
N LEU A 71 12.56 7.13 -7.81
CA LEU A 71 11.94 7.98 -8.83
C LEU A 71 11.04 9.06 -8.21
N GLY A 72 10.27 8.73 -7.17
CA GLY A 72 9.41 9.68 -6.46
C GLY A 72 10.22 10.79 -5.80
N ASN A 73 11.29 10.43 -5.08
CA ASN A 73 12.17 11.41 -4.45
C ASN A 73 12.88 12.31 -5.48
N LEU A 74 13.30 11.74 -6.61
CA LEU A 74 13.93 12.50 -7.69
C LEU A 74 12.96 13.52 -8.32
N PHE A 75 11.69 13.13 -8.52
CA PHE A 75 10.64 14.03 -8.99
C PHE A 75 10.44 15.21 -8.03
N VAL A 76 10.35 14.95 -6.72
CA VAL A 76 10.18 16.01 -5.71
C VAL A 76 11.42 16.92 -5.67
N TYR A 77 12.62 16.34 -5.71
CA TYR A 77 13.87 17.10 -5.74
C TYR A 77 13.90 18.10 -6.90
N PHE A 78 13.66 17.65 -8.12
CA PHE A 78 13.67 18.54 -9.28
C PHE A 78 12.51 19.55 -9.27
N THR A 79 11.36 19.19 -8.70
CA THR A 79 10.22 20.10 -8.57
C THR A 79 10.50 21.25 -7.60
N PHE A 80 11.32 21.02 -6.57
CA PHE A 80 11.67 22.02 -5.56
C PHE A 80 13.06 22.65 -5.76
N HIS A 81 13.82 22.18 -6.75
CA HIS A 81 15.18 22.64 -6.98
C HIS A 81 15.21 24.11 -7.41
N GLY A 82 15.99 24.93 -6.69
CA GLY A 82 16.14 26.37 -6.95
C GLY A 82 15.08 27.26 -6.30
N GLU A 83 14.11 26.67 -5.59
CA GLU A 83 13.06 27.41 -4.90
C GLU A 83 13.44 27.74 -3.46
N LYS A 84 13.45 29.02 -3.11
CA LYS A 84 13.72 29.47 -1.73
C LYS A 84 12.54 29.22 -0.79
N TYR A 85 11.32 29.24 -1.32
CA TYR A 85 10.09 28.95 -0.58
C TYR A 85 9.15 28.12 -1.46
N ILE A 86 8.56 27.07 -0.89
CA ILE A 86 7.58 26.24 -1.60
C ILE A 86 6.28 27.02 -1.74
N GLY A 87 6.11 27.70 -2.88
CA GLY A 87 4.90 28.43 -3.21
C GLY A 87 3.70 27.52 -3.41
N LYS A 88 2.49 28.10 -3.32
CA LYS A 88 1.21 27.38 -3.49
C LYS A 88 1.10 26.67 -4.84
N SER A 89 1.65 27.26 -5.90
CA SER A 89 1.65 26.67 -7.24
C SER A 89 2.46 25.36 -7.30
N ILE A 90 3.71 25.41 -6.81
CA ILE A 90 4.65 24.28 -6.84
C ILE A 90 4.14 23.13 -5.97
N ARG A 91 3.64 23.45 -4.77
CA ARG A 91 2.99 22.48 -3.88
C ARG A 91 1.81 21.79 -4.58
N ARG A 92 0.94 22.55 -5.24
CA ARG A 92 -0.21 21.99 -5.96
C ARG A 92 0.21 21.10 -7.12
N THR A 93 1.25 21.47 -7.87
CA THR A 93 1.79 20.63 -8.94
C THR A 93 2.24 19.28 -8.40
N ALA A 94 2.98 19.25 -7.28
CA ALA A 94 3.40 18.01 -6.65
C ALA A 94 2.23 17.17 -6.11
N ILE A 95 1.23 17.80 -5.49
CA ILE A 95 0.04 17.08 -4.99
C ILE A 95 -0.79 16.50 -6.14
N TYR A 96 -1.03 17.27 -7.20
CA TYR A 96 -1.83 16.81 -8.34
C TYR A 96 -1.13 15.71 -9.15
N SER A 97 0.20 15.75 -9.29
CA SER A 97 0.93 14.65 -9.93
C SER A 97 0.80 13.35 -9.11
N LEU A 98 0.95 13.42 -7.79
CA LEU A 98 0.75 12.28 -6.89
C LEU A 98 -0.70 11.75 -6.93
N LEU A 99 -1.67 12.65 -7.03
CA LEU A 99 -3.08 12.29 -7.15
C LEU A 99 -3.34 11.54 -8.47
N ALA A 100 -2.81 12.03 -9.59
CA ALA A 100 -2.94 11.38 -10.89
C ALA A 100 -2.32 9.97 -10.90
N ILE A 101 -1.13 9.81 -10.32
CA ILE A 101 -0.47 8.50 -10.19
C ILE A 101 -1.32 7.55 -9.31
N ASN A 102 -1.91 8.04 -8.23
CA ASN A 102 -2.79 7.23 -7.38
C ASN A 102 -4.07 6.79 -8.11
N VAL A 103 -4.67 7.65 -8.93
CA VAL A 103 -5.82 7.27 -9.76
C VAL A 103 -5.44 6.15 -10.73
N ILE A 104 -4.28 6.26 -11.39
CA ILE A 104 -3.76 5.20 -12.28
C ILE A 104 -3.52 3.90 -11.50
N ALA A 105 -3.00 3.98 -10.28
CA ALA A 105 -2.79 2.81 -9.42
C ALA A 105 -4.12 2.14 -9.05
N VAL A 106 -5.16 2.91 -8.69
CA VAL A 106 -6.50 2.40 -8.41
C VAL A 106 -7.07 1.68 -9.63
N LEU A 107 -6.97 2.28 -10.82
CA LEU A 107 -7.42 1.67 -12.07
C LEU A 107 -6.65 0.38 -12.38
N SER A 108 -5.32 0.39 -12.21
CA SER A 108 -4.48 -0.81 -12.36
C SER A 108 -4.92 -1.94 -11.42
N PHE A 109 -5.25 -1.61 -10.16
CA PHE A 109 -5.78 -2.59 -9.20
C PHE A 109 -7.18 -3.12 -9.55
N MET A 110 -8.00 -2.34 -10.26
CA MET A 110 -9.29 -2.82 -10.76
C MET A 110 -9.14 -3.77 -11.95
N LEU A 111 -8.12 -3.57 -12.79
CA LEU A 111 -7.85 -4.35 -13.99
C LEU A 111 -7.02 -5.62 -13.74
N LEU A 112 -6.46 -5.78 -12.54
CA LEU A 112 -5.65 -6.95 -12.19
C LEU A 112 -6.48 -8.25 -12.30
N PRO A 113 -5.94 -9.30 -12.95
CA PRO A 113 -6.63 -10.58 -13.08
C PRO A 113 -7.00 -11.17 -11.72
N LYS A 114 -8.16 -11.83 -11.62
CA LYS A 114 -8.51 -12.60 -10.43
C LYS A 114 -7.60 -13.83 -10.34
N SER A 115 -7.08 -14.13 -9.15
CA SER A 115 -6.20 -15.28 -8.96
C SER A 115 -6.97 -16.59 -9.17
N ILE A 116 -6.29 -17.62 -9.71
CA ILE A 116 -6.90 -18.92 -10.03
C ILE A 116 -7.37 -19.65 -8.75
N ASN A 117 -6.67 -19.44 -7.62
CA ASN A 117 -7.04 -20.03 -6.32
C ASN A 117 -8.11 -19.23 -5.55
N GLN A 118 -8.51 -18.05 -6.03
CA GLN A 118 -9.56 -17.25 -5.41
C GLN A 118 -10.92 -17.99 -5.37
N GLN A 119 -11.10 -19.00 -6.22
CA GLN A 119 -12.27 -19.89 -6.20
C GLN A 119 -12.27 -20.86 -5.02
N GLN A 120 -11.12 -21.37 -4.55
CA GLN A 120 -11.06 -22.20 -3.32
C GLN A 120 -11.18 -21.35 -2.05
N ALA A 121 -10.70 -20.11 -2.07
CA ALA A 121 -10.82 -19.19 -0.94
C ALA A 121 -12.27 -18.71 -0.70
N ARG A 122 -13.15 -18.79 -1.71
CA ARG A 122 -14.59 -18.45 -1.56
C ARG A 122 -15.36 -19.39 -0.66
N ASP A 123 -14.89 -20.61 -0.45
CA ASP A 123 -15.54 -21.58 0.44
C ASP A 123 -15.41 -21.20 1.93
N TYR A 124 -14.50 -20.27 2.27
CA TYR A 124 -14.39 -19.70 3.61
C TYR A 124 -14.84 -18.23 3.61
N GLY A 125 -15.92 -17.93 4.33
CA GLY A 125 -16.42 -16.56 4.45
C GLY A 125 -15.38 -15.59 5.05
N PRO A 126 -15.34 -14.30 4.65
CA PRO A 126 -14.31 -13.34 5.08
C PRO A 126 -14.13 -13.23 6.61
N ILE A 127 -15.25 -13.28 7.35
CA ILE A 127 -15.28 -13.21 8.82
C ILE A 127 -14.62 -14.45 9.45
N ILE A 128 -14.81 -15.62 8.84
CA ILE A 128 -14.25 -16.89 9.33
C ILE A 128 -12.72 -16.84 9.16
N THR A 129 -12.25 -16.40 7.99
CA THR A 129 -10.82 -16.21 7.70
C THR A 129 -10.20 -15.19 8.65
N MET A 130 -10.86 -14.05 8.89
CA MET A 130 -10.39 -13.03 9.83
C MET A 130 -10.28 -13.58 11.26
N ARG A 131 -11.29 -14.30 11.74
CA ARG A 131 -11.28 -14.91 13.08
C ARG A 131 -10.16 -15.95 13.22
N ARG A 132 -9.90 -16.72 12.17
CA ARG A 132 -8.81 -17.70 12.14
C ARG A 132 -7.44 -17.03 12.14
N SER A 133 -7.26 -15.97 11.35
CA SER A 133 -6.02 -15.16 11.38
C SER A 133 -5.77 -14.56 12.77
N TRP A 134 -6.82 -14.07 13.44
CA TRP A 134 -6.72 -13.57 14.81
C TRP A 134 -6.29 -14.67 15.80
N SER A 135 -6.86 -15.87 15.65
CA SER A 135 -6.47 -17.02 16.47
C SER A 135 -5.01 -17.46 16.24
N ILE A 136 -4.51 -17.37 15.00
CA ILE A 136 -3.11 -17.71 14.67
C ILE A 136 -2.16 -16.66 15.26
N TRP A 137 -2.53 -15.38 15.16
CA TRP A 137 -1.73 -14.28 15.70
C TRP A 137 -1.54 -14.39 17.22
N LEU A 138 -2.57 -14.80 17.96
CA LEU A 138 -2.50 -15.04 19.41
C LEU A 138 -1.77 -16.34 19.79
N SER A 139 -1.24 -17.11 18.83
CA SER A 139 -0.48 -18.32 19.15
C SER A 139 0.88 -17.98 19.75
N PRO A 140 1.42 -18.81 20.68
CA PRO A 140 2.67 -18.49 21.38
C PRO A 140 3.86 -18.23 20.45
N LYS A 141 3.96 -18.99 19.34
CA LYS A 141 5.02 -18.83 18.34
C LYS A 141 4.94 -17.48 17.61
N MET A 142 3.73 -17.04 17.27
CA MET A 142 3.52 -15.77 16.58
C MET A 142 3.65 -14.57 17.52
N LEU A 143 3.34 -14.72 18.80
CA LEU A 143 3.59 -13.69 19.81
C LEU A 143 5.09 -13.46 20.00
N TRP A 144 5.91 -14.52 20.08
CA TRP A 144 7.37 -14.38 20.09
C TRP A 144 7.90 -13.65 18.85
N LEU A 145 7.39 -14.01 17.67
CA LEU A 145 7.76 -13.34 16.44
C LEU A 145 7.31 -11.86 16.43
N THR A 146 6.12 -11.55 16.93
CA THR A 146 5.61 -10.18 17.03
C THR A 146 6.48 -9.33 17.96
N LEU A 147 6.91 -9.90 19.10
CA LEU A 147 7.85 -9.24 20.00
C LEU A 147 9.18 -8.89 19.32
N THR A 148 9.71 -9.77 18.47
CA THR A 148 10.92 -9.47 17.70
C THR A 148 10.73 -8.34 16.68
N PHE A 149 9.54 -8.24 16.06
CA PHE A 149 9.22 -7.14 15.16
C PHE A 149 9.01 -5.81 15.88
N CYS A 150 8.34 -5.81 17.04
CA CYS A 150 8.19 -4.61 17.87
C CYS A 150 9.53 -4.06 18.37
N TYR A 151 10.51 -4.92 18.62
CA TYR A 151 11.86 -4.52 19.04
C TYR A 151 12.72 -3.99 17.89
N ALA A 152 12.47 -4.44 16.65
CA ALA A 152 13.27 -4.07 15.49
C ALA A 152 12.90 -2.70 14.86
N GLY A 153 11.81 -2.07 15.28
CA GLY A 153 11.43 -0.73 14.80
C GLY A 153 11.34 -0.61 13.28
N LEU A 154 10.90 -1.69 12.61
CA LEU A 154 10.45 -1.72 11.22
C LEU A 154 8.93 -1.59 11.16
#